data_AF-A0A1E7GU34-F1
#
_entry.id   AF-A0A1E7GU34-F1
#
_cell.length_a   1.000
_cell.length_b   1.000
_cell.length_c   1.000
_cell.angle_alpha   90.00
_cell.angle_beta   90.00
_cell.angle_gamma   90.00
#
_symmetry.space_group_name_H-M   'P 1'
#
loop_
_entity.id
_entity.type
_entity.pdbx_description
1 polymer ?
#
loop_
_entity_poly.entity_id
_entity_poly.type
_entity_poly.pdbx_seq_one_letter_code
_entity_poly.pdbx_strand_id
1 'polypeptide(L)'
;MISRIPELPFGKKSFFLFGPRQVGKSTLVRHALRNMDHNEIDLLKSDILLKYKRNPELLRHEVDFLVQKSRPVIVFIDEIQKAPE
;
A
#
# COMPACT_ATOMS: atom_id res chain seq x y z
N MET A 1 19.46 -13.53 -9.85
CA MET A 1 18.45 -12.57 -9.34
C MET A 1 19.23 -11.43 -8.67
N ILE A 2 19.11 -10.20 -9.15
CA ILE A 2 19.87 -9.05 -8.60
C ILE A 2 19.28 -8.68 -7.24
N SER A 3 20.12 -8.59 -6.21
CA SER A 3 19.70 -8.11 -4.89
C SER A 3 19.30 -6.64 -4.96
N ARG A 4 18.11 -6.29 -4.48
CA ARG A 4 17.65 -4.89 -4.44
C ARG A 4 18.13 -4.26 -3.14
N ILE A 5 18.82 -3.12 -3.26
CA ILE A 5 19.64 -2.50 -2.21
C ILE A 5 18.84 -1.88 -1.04
N PRO A 6 17.69 -1.20 -1.22
CA PRO A 6 17.08 -0.51 -0.10
C PRO A 6 16.27 -1.47 0.78
N GLU A 7 16.69 -1.61 2.04
CA GLU A 7 15.83 -2.10 3.11
C GLU A 7 14.71 -1.09 3.35
N LEU A 8 13.47 -1.52 3.13
CA LEU A 8 12.29 -0.70 3.36
C LEU A 8 11.94 -0.70 4.85
N PRO A 9 11.61 0.45 5.47
CA PRO A 9 11.43 0.57 6.91
C PRO A 9 10.06 0.06 7.41
N PHE A 10 9.62 -1.09 6.90
CA PHE A 10 8.38 -1.76 7.32
C PHE A 10 8.35 -1.95 8.84
N GLY A 11 7.18 -1.70 9.45
CA GLY A 11 6.97 -1.85 10.89
C GLY A 11 7.62 -0.76 11.77
N LYS A 12 8.44 0.14 11.23
CA LYS A 12 9.05 1.25 11.99
C LYS A 12 8.28 2.57 11.83
N LYS A 13 7.89 2.89 10.59
CA LYS A 13 7.17 4.12 10.24
C LYS A 13 6.44 3.97 8.90
N SER A 14 5.47 4.85 8.65
CA SER A 14 4.94 5.05 7.30
C SER A 14 5.97 5.76 6.42
N PHE A 15 5.96 5.45 5.13
CA PHE A 15 6.84 6.08 4.16
C PHE A 15 6.22 6.05 2.76
N PHE A 16 6.65 6.98 1.91
CA PHE A 16 6.34 6.97 0.48
C PHE A 16 7.52 6.39 -0.30
N LEU A 17 7.21 5.57 -1.30
CA LEU A 17 8.21 5.05 -2.25
C LEU A 17 8.06 5.76 -3.59
N PHE A 18 8.87 6.79 -3.81
CA PHE A 18 8.89 7.55 -5.06
C PHE A 18 9.90 6.99 -6.07
N GLY A 19 9.66 7.29 -7.36
CA GLY A 19 10.59 6.99 -8.44
C GLY A 19 9.89 6.93 -9.80
N PRO A 20 10.65 6.89 -10.91
CA PRO A 20 10.10 6.90 -12.26
C PRO A 20 9.11 5.76 -12.53
N ARG A 21 8.30 5.90 -13.58
CA ARG A 21 7.42 4.81 -14.03
C ARG A 21 8.27 3.63 -14.53
N GLN A 22 7.71 2.42 -14.44
CA GLN A 22 8.32 1.17 -14.95
C GLN A 22 9.66 0.74 -14.33
N VAL A 23 10.11 1.36 -13.23
CA VAL A 23 11.32 0.90 -12.47
C VAL A 23 11.06 -0.26 -11.50
N GLY A 24 9.85 -0.83 -11.51
CA GLY A 24 9.50 -1.98 -10.69
C GLY A 24 9.29 -1.68 -9.20
N LYS A 25 8.79 -0.49 -8.84
CA LYS A 25 8.47 -0.11 -7.45
C LYS A 25 7.44 -1.04 -6.81
N SER A 26 6.30 -1.26 -7.46
CA SER A 26 5.25 -2.15 -6.95
C SER A 26 5.77 -3.58 -6.84
N THR A 27 6.58 -4.03 -7.79
CA THR A 27 7.27 -5.33 -7.73
C THR A 27 8.22 -5.43 -6.53
N LEU A 28 8.96 -4.35 -6.19
CA LEU A 28 9.82 -4.31 -5.01
C LEU A 28 8.99 -4.54 -3.74
N VAL A 29 7.91 -3.78 -3.58
CA VAL A 29 7.07 -3.81 -2.38
C VAL A 29 6.37 -5.16 -2.24
N ARG A 30 5.72 -5.66 -3.29
CA ARG A 30 5.07 -7.00 -3.28
C ARG A 30 6.07 -8.11 -2.96
N HIS A 31 7.28 -8.06 -3.52
CA HIS A 31 8.31 -9.03 -3.20
C HIS A 31 8.74 -8.95 -1.72
N ALA A 32 8.90 -7.74 -1.19
CA ALA A 32 9.30 -7.55 0.21
C ALA A 32 8.20 -7.96 1.20
N LEU A 33 6.93 -7.75 0.84
CA LEU A 33 5.76 -8.10 1.65
C LEU A 33 5.26 -9.53 1.45
N ARG A 34 5.85 -10.33 0.54
CA ARG A 34 5.36 -11.66 0.17
C ARG A 34 5.14 -12.63 1.34
N ASN A 35 5.90 -12.46 2.43
CA ASN A 35 5.88 -13.30 3.63
C ASN A 35 5.32 -12.53 4.85
N MET A 36 4.70 -11.38 4.64
CA MET A 36 4.12 -10.54 5.68
C MET A 36 2.62 -10.41 5.42
N ASP A 37 1.82 -10.46 6.49
CA ASP A 37 0.41 -10.13 6.39
C ASP A 37 0.25 -8.65 6.05
N HIS A 38 -0.40 -8.35 4.94
CA HIS A 38 -0.55 -7.00 4.44
C HIS A 38 -1.83 -6.86 3.61
N ASN A 39 -2.35 -5.64 3.58
CA ASN A 39 -3.47 -5.27 2.74
C ASN A 39 -2.96 -4.39 1.58
N GLU A 40 -3.22 -4.80 0.34
CA GLU A 40 -2.86 -4.06 -0.85
C GLU A 40 -4.09 -3.32 -1.41
N ILE A 41 -3.93 -2.02 -1.65
CA ILE A 41 -4.91 -1.13 -2.27
C ILE A 41 -4.33 -0.62 -3.58
N ASP A 42 -4.89 -1.06 -4.70
CA ASP A 42 -4.47 -0.63 -6.03
C ASP A 42 -5.45 0.42 -6.58
N LEU A 43 -5.02 1.69 -6.58
CA LEU A 43 -5.84 2.81 -7.05
C LEU A 43 -5.92 2.92 -8.58
N LEU A 44 -5.24 2.05 -9.35
CA LEU A 44 -5.50 1.94 -10.80
C LEU A 44 -6.80 1.20 -11.08
N LYS A 45 -7.26 0.35 -10.15
CA LYS A 45 -8.53 -0.36 -10.27
C LYS A 45 -9.68 0.62 -10.08
N SER A 46 -10.49 0.77 -11.14
CA SER A 46 -11.52 1.82 -11.19
C SER A 46 -12.62 1.65 -10.13
N ASP A 47 -12.95 0.41 -9.77
CA ASP A 47 -13.89 0.07 -8.70
C ASP A 47 -13.35 0.48 -7.33
N ILE A 48 -12.07 0.19 -7.04
CA ILE A 48 -11.40 0.59 -5.79
C ILE A 48 -11.30 2.11 -5.69
N LEU A 49 -10.89 2.76 -6.77
CA LEU A 49 -10.84 4.22 -6.82
C LEU A 49 -12.22 4.83 -6.59
N LEU A 50 -13.25 4.35 -7.28
CA LEU A 50 -14.62 4.87 -7.15
C LEU A 50 -15.19 4.62 -5.75
N LYS A 51 -14.89 3.47 -5.14
CA LYS A 51 -15.26 3.13 -3.76
C LYS A 51 -14.76 4.20 -2.78
N TYR A 52 -13.47 4.54 -2.83
CA TYR A 52 -12.89 5.54 -1.93
C TYR A 52 -13.25 6.98 -2.31
N LYS A 53 -13.48 7.27 -3.59
CA LYS A 53 -14.01 8.59 -4.01
C LYS A 53 -15.41 8.87 -3.48
N ARG A 54 -16.27 7.85 -3.44
CA ARG A 54 -17.65 8.00 -2.95
C ARG A 54 -17.72 8.20 -1.44
N ASN A 55 -16.79 7.60 -0.70
CA ASN A 55 -16.73 7.70 0.75
C ASN A 55 -15.26 7.69 1.22
N PRO A 56 -14.61 8.86 1.30
CA PRO A 56 -13.20 8.95 1.70
C PRO A 56 -12.89 8.37 3.08
N GLU A 57 -13.82 8.51 4.04
CA GLU A 57 -13.68 7.97 5.40
C GLU A 57 -13.63 6.43 5.44
N LEU A 58 -14.10 5.77 4.37
CA LEU A 58 -14.12 4.31 4.29
C LEU A 58 -12.72 3.71 4.40
N LEU A 59 -11.70 4.34 3.81
CA LEU A 59 -10.33 3.87 3.91
C LEU A 59 -9.88 3.84 5.38
N ARG A 60 -10.16 4.91 6.11
CA ARG A 60 -9.83 5.01 7.54
C ARG A 60 -10.55 3.92 8.35
N HIS A 61 -11.85 3.75 8.13
CA HIS A 61 -12.62 2.73 8.84
C HIS A 61 -12.14 1.31 8.56
N GLU A 62 -11.74 1.01 7.32
CA GLU A 62 -11.17 -0.29 6.95
C GLU A 62 -9.84 -0.54 7.67
N VAL A 63 -8.96 0.45 7.70
CA VAL A 63 -7.68 0.38 8.42
C VAL A 63 -7.91 0.20 9.92
N ASP A 64 -8.81 0.97 10.52
CA ASP A 64 -9.13 0.88 11.95
C ASP A 64 -9.67 -0.51 12.32
N PHE A 65 -10.52 -1.09 11.46
CA PHE A 65 -11.02 -2.45 11.64
C PHE A 65 -9.93 -3.51 11.56
N LEU A 66 -8.99 -3.37 10.61
CA LEU A 66 -7.85 -4.28 10.47
C LEU A 66 -6.97 -4.24 11.72
N VAL A 67 -6.70 -3.05 12.26
CA VAL A 67 -5.87 -2.84 13.47
C VAL A 67 -6.49 -3.47 14.73
N GLN A 68 -7.82 -3.59 14.78
CA GLN A 68 -8.51 -4.28 15.88
C GLN A 68 -8.40 -5.81 15.77
N LYS A 69 -8.34 -6.35 14.54
CA LYS A 69 -8.31 -7.80 14.30
C LYS A 69 -6.92 -8.42 14.30
N SER A 70 -5.92 -7.69 13.82
CA SER A 70 -4.56 -8.21 13.65
C SER A 70 -3.54 -7.14 14.03
N ARG A 71 -2.41 -7.56 14.59
CA ARG A 71 -1.24 -6.70 14.81
C ARG A 71 0.02 -7.51 14.56
N PRO A 72 0.99 -6.99 13.77
CA PRO A 72 1.02 -5.68 13.11
C PRO A 72 0.23 -5.62 11.79
N VAL A 73 -0.31 -4.44 11.44
CA VAL A 73 -1.01 -4.20 10.16
C VAL A 73 -0.11 -3.43 9.21
N ILE A 74 0.10 -3.97 8.01
CA ILE A 74 0.76 -3.25 6.91
C ILE A 74 -0.29 -2.96 5.84
N VAL A 75 -0.37 -1.71 5.40
CA VAL A 75 -1.22 -1.28 4.29
C VAL A 75 -0.33 -0.72 3.20
N PHE A 76 -0.34 -1.36 2.04
CA PHE A 76 0.35 -0.90 0.84
C PHE A 76 -0.66 -0.27 -0.11
N ILE A 77 -0.53 1.04 -0.35
CA ILE A 77 -1.36 1.76 -1.31
C ILE A 77 -0.52 2.00 -2.57
N ASP A 78 -0.83 1.27 -3.65
CA ASP A 78 -0.20 1.45 -4.95
C ASP A 78 -0.83 2.64 -5.68
N GLU A 79 0.01 3.39 -6.40
CA GLU A 79 -0.40 4.53 -7.23
C GLU A 79 -1.18 5.62 -6.44
N ILE A 80 -0.72 5.90 -5.21
CA ILE A 80 -1.30 6.89 -4.28
C ILE A 80 -1.56 8.28 -4.87
N GLN A 81 -0.84 8.69 -5.92
CA GLN A 81 -1.10 9.95 -6.60
C GLN A 81 -2.46 10.00 -7.32
N LYS A 82 -3.17 8.88 -7.40
CA LYS A 82 -4.56 8.78 -7.88
C LYS A 82 -5.59 8.93 -6.77
N ALA A 83 -5.18 9.15 -5.51
CA ALA A 83 -6.09 9.34 -4.39
C ALA A 83 -7.18 10.38 -4.70
N PRO A 84 -8.40 10.20 -4.17
CA PRO A 84 -9.46 11.21 -4.24
C PRO A 84 -8.98 12.56 -3.72
N GLU A 85 -9.47 13.65 -4.32
CA GLU A 85 -9.40 15.00 -3.74
C GLU A 85 -10.40 15.17 -2.60
#